data_AF-A0A963LKX2-F1
#
_entry.id   AF-A0A963LKX2-F1
#
_cell.length_a   1.000
_cell.length_b   1.000
_cell.length_c   1.000
_cell.angle_alpha   90.00
_cell.angle_beta   90.00
_cell.angle_gamma   90.00
#
_symmetry.space_group_name_H-M   'P 1'
#
loop_
_entity.id
_entity.type
_entity.pdbx_description
1 polymer ?
#
loop_
_entity_poly.entity_id
_entity_poly.type
_entity_poly.pdbx_seq_one_letter_code
_entity_poly.pdbx_strand_id
1 'polypeptide(L)'
;MRKLLLKPWAKPVLFVLCALPLAWLVAGAALDRLGANPAEALIRGLGDWTLRFLCLTLAVTPLRVRTATPQLARFRRMLGLFTFFYGVLHLLAYAWLDKGFDVGEVARDIAKRPFILVGFLALVLMAPLAATSWNRAIKALGAARWQKLHKLVYAVAVLAIL
;
A
#
# COMPACT_ATOMS: atom_id res chain seq x y z
N MET A 1 1.18 22.57 -16.30
CA MET A 1 1.05 21.39 -15.41
C MET A 1 -0.38 21.02 -15.02
N ARG A 2 -1.21 21.92 -14.46
CA ARG A 2 -2.55 21.56 -13.92
C ARG A 2 -3.50 20.91 -14.93
N LYS A 3 -3.48 21.35 -16.20
CA LYS A 3 -4.28 20.76 -17.30
C LYS A 3 -3.84 19.33 -17.66
N LEU A 4 -2.57 18.97 -17.45
CA LEU A 4 -2.05 17.62 -17.74
C LEU A 4 -2.60 16.58 -16.77
N LEU A 5 -2.73 16.93 -15.48
CA LEU A 5 -3.29 16.05 -14.45
C LEU A 5 -4.75 15.65 -14.70
N LEU A 6 -5.46 16.43 -15.52
CA LEU A 6 -6.86 16.16 -15.87
C LEU A 6 -7.02 15.21 -17.06
N LYS A 7 -5.99 15.07 -17.89
CA LYS A 7 -6.03 14.24 -19.10
C LYS A 7 -6.34 12.77 -18.77
N PRO A 8 -7.00 12.03 -19.67
CA PRO A 8 -7.40 10.65 -19.42
C PRO A 8 -6.19 9.73 -19.17
N TRP A 9 -5.07 9.98 -19.85
CA TRP A 9 -3.83 9.20 -19.71
C TRP A 9 -3.12 9.36 -18.36
N ALA A 10 -3.43 10.39 -17.56
CA ALA A 10 -2.72 10.65 -16.30
C ALA A 10 -2.90 9.52 -15.27
N LYS A 11 -4.07 8.86 -15.25
CA LYS A 11 -4.33 7.73 -14.34
C LYS A 11 -3.63 6.44 -14.80
N PRO A 12 -3.73 6.02 -16.08
CA PRO A 12 -2.94 4.90 -16.61
C PRO A 12 -1.44 5.07 -16.39
N VAL A 13 -0.88 6.26 -16.65
CA VAL A 13 0.54 6.51 -16.42
C VAL A 13 0.90 6.33 -14.94
N LEU A 14 0.11 6.89 -14.02
CA LEU A 14 0.34 6.68 -12.58
C LEU A 14 0.25 5.20 -12.20
N PHE A 15 -0.73 4.46 -12.74
CA PHE A 15 -0.87 3.04 -12.48
C PHE A 15 0.38 2.27 -12.90
N VAL A 16 0.89 2.52 -14.12
CA VAL A 16 2.13 1.91 -14.62
C VAL A 16 3.30 2.26 -13.70
N LEU A 17 3.46 3.54 -13.34
CA LEU A 17 4.51 3.98 -12.40
C LEU A 17 4.42 3.28 -11.05
N CYS A 18 3.23 3.06 -10.52
CA CYS A 18 3.01 2.32 -9.28
C CYS A 18 3.27 0.81 -9.41
N ALA A 19 3.16 0.23 -10.61
CA ALA A 19 3.44 -1.17 -10.88
C ALA A 19 4.94 -1.44 -11.17
N LEU A 20 5.70 -0.44 -11.62
CA LEU A 20 7.12 -0.57 -11.95
C LEU A 20 7.97 -1.19 -10.82
N PRO A 21 7.80 -0.83 -9.53
CA PRO A 21 8.59 -1.44 -8.48
C PRO A 21 8.42 -2.94 -8.33
N LEU A 22 7.19 -3.43 -8.44
CA LEU A 22 6.92 -4.87 -8.45
C LEU A 22 7.59 -5.52 -9.66
N ALA A 23 7.46 -4.93 -10.85
CA ALA A 23 8.11 -5.44 -12.05
C ALA A 23 9.64 -5.50 -11.88
N TRP A 24 10.24 -4.49 -11.25
CA TRP A 24 11.67 -4.45 -10.93
C TRP A 24 12.08 -5.56 -9.96
N LEU A 25 11.32 -5.76 -8.88
CA LEU A 25 11.57 -6.81 -7.90
C LEU A 25 11.46 -8.22 -8.51
N VAL A 26 10.42 -8.46 -9.32
CA VAL A 26 10.20 -9.73 -10.01
C VAL A 26 11.29 -9.98 -11.05
N ALA A 27 11.65 -8.98 -11.85
CA ALA A 27 12.75 -9.10 -12.82
C ALA A 27 14.09 -9.34 -12.11
N GLY A 28 14.32 -8.68 -10.97
CA GLY A 28 15.50 -8.91 -10.14
C GLY A 28 15.56 -10.36 -9.65
N ALA A 29 14.44 -10.93 -9.19
CA ALA A 29 14.36 -12.32 -8.76
C ALA A 29 14.61 -13.28 -9.92
N ALA A 30 13.99 -13.05 -11.08
CA ALA A 30 14.11 -13.93 -12.25
C ALA A 30 15.50 -13.91 -12.91
N LEU A 31 16.29 -12.85 -12.68
CA LEU A 31 17.62 -12.66 -13.24
C LEU A 31 18.74 -12.86 -12.21
N ASP A 32 18.42 -13.40 -11.02
CA ASP A 32 19.36 -13.60 -9.90
C ASP A 32 20.12 -12.32 -9.49
N ARG A 33 19.42 -11.17 -9.49
CA ARG A 33 19.99 -9.84 -9.17
C ARG A 33 19.59 -9.29 -7.80
N LEU A 34 18.90 -10.08 -6.96
CA LEU A 34 18.48 -9.66 -5.63
C LEU A 34 19.52 -9.94 -4.53
N GLY A 35 20.69 -10.47 -4.90
CA GLY A 35 21.78 -10.79 -3.98
C GLY A 35 21.65 -12.16 -3.35
N ALA A 36 22.37 -12.39 -2.25
CA ALA A 36 22.55 -13.72 -1.65
C ALA A 36 21.26 -14.32 -1.05
N ASN A 37 20.33 -13.47 -0.58
CA ASN A 37 19.04 -13.91 -0.05
C ASN A 37 17.88 -13.23 -0.83
N PRO A 38 17.51 -13.77 -2.01
CA PRO A 38 16.50 -13.16 -2.86
C PRO A 38 15.11 -13.14 -2.22
N ALA A 39 14.79 -14.12 -1.35
CA ALA A 39 13.52 -14.18 -0.64
C ALA A 39 13.37 -13.01 0.34
N GLU A 40 14.36 -12.81 1.21
CA GLU A 40 14.38 -11.68 2.14
C GLU A 40 14.36 -10.34 1.39
N ALA A 41 15.16 -10.19 0.33
CA ALA A 41 15.18 -8.99 -0.50
C ALA A 41 13.80 -8.68 -1.10
N LEU A 42 13.07 -9.70 -1.57
CA LEU A 42 11.72 -9.55 -2.10
C LEU A 42 10.73 -9.11 -1.01
N ILE A 43 10.73 -9.80 0.13
CA ILE A 43 9.85 -9.49 1.27
C ILE A 43 10.09 -8.05 1.73
N ARG A 44 11.34 -7.68 2.01
CA ARG A 44 11.71 -6.34 2.46
C ARG A 44 11.39 -5.27 1.41
N GLY A 45 11.68 -5.55 0.13
CA GLY A 45 11.35 -4.65 -0.97
C GLY A 45 9.86 -4.34 -1.08
N LEU A 46 9.00 -5.36 -0.96
CA LEU A 46 7.55 -5.17 -0.94
C LEU A 46 7.08 -4.35 0.27
N GLY A 47 7.70 -4.57 1.44
CA GLY A 47 7.45 -3.77 2.64
C GLY A 47 7.84 -2.30 2.47
N ASP A 48 9.04 -2.03 1.94
CA ASP A 48 9.52 -0.68 1.66
C ASP A 48 8.59 0.07 0.69
N TRP A 49 8.14 -0.60 -0.38
CA TRP A 49 7.22 0.01 -1.33
C TRP A 49 5.82 0.25 -0.75
N THR A 50 5.36 -0.62 0.14
CA THR A 50 4.14 -0.39 0.92
C THR A 50 4.23 0.94 1.69
N LEU A 51 5.33 1.14 2.43
CA LEU A 51 5.55 2.37 3.21
C LEU A 51 5.69 3.60 2.30
N ARG A 52 6.45 3.50 1.21
CA ARG A 52 6.59 4.60 0.22
C ARG A 52 5.24 5.02 -0.35
N PHE A 53 4.36 4.07 -0.73
CA PHE A 53 3.02 4.40 -1.21
C PHE A 53 2.13 4.99 -0.11
N LEU A 54 2.27 4.55 1.15
CA LEU A 54 1.57 5.16 2.27
C LEU A 54 1.96 6.63 2.42
N CYS A 55 3.26 6.93 2.41
CA CYS A 55 3.78 8.31 2.44
C CYS A 55 3.24 9.14 1.26
N LEU A 56 3.29 8.60 0.03
CA LEU A 56 2.75 9.26 -1.16
C LEU A 56 1.25 9.54 -1.02
N THR A 57 0.47 8.59 -0.50
CA THR A 57 -0.97 8.73 -0.26
C THR A 57 -1.28 9.84 0.73
N LEU A 58 -0.53 9.90 1.83
CA LEU A 58 -0.68 10.94 2.86
C LEU A 58 -0.23 12.31 2.36
N ALA A 59 0.82 12.37 1.52
CA ALA A 59 1.35 13.60 0.95
C ALA A 59 0.39 14.30 -0.02
N VAL A 60 -0.57 13.59 -0.63
CA VAL A 60 -1.52 14.19 -1.59
C VAL A 60 -2.25 15.41 -0.99
N THR A 61 -2.70 15.31 0.26
CA THR A 61 -3.47 16.38 0.92
C THR A 61 -2.64 17.64 1.20
N PRO A 62 -1.47 17.60 1.87
CA PRO A 62 -0.65 18.78 2.06
C PRO A 62 -0.14 19.35 0.72
N LEU A 63 0.21 18.51 -0.25
CA LEU A 63 0.69 18.97 -1.56
C LEU A 63 -0.39 19.71 -2.36
N ARG A 64 -1.63 19.20 -2.40
CA ARG A 64 -2.71 19.88 -3.13
C ARG A 64 -3.03 21.25 -2.54
N VAL A 65 -2.88 21.40 -1.21
CA VAL A 65 -3.14 22.66 -0.51
C VAL A 65 -2.00 23.64 -0.76
N ARG A 66 -0.76 23.24 -0.46
CA ARG A 66 0.43 24.12 -0.60
C ARG A 66 0.67 24.58 -2.03
N THR A 67 0.38 23.74 -3.02
CA THR A 67 0.58 24.08 -4.44
C THR A 67 -0.69 24.59 -5.14
N ALA A 68 -1.79 24.75 -4.40
CA ALA A 68 -3.12 25.09 -4.92
C ALA A 68 -3.56 24.22 -6.12
N THR A 69 -3.26 22.92 -6.08
CA THR A 69 -3.51 21.96 -7.18
C THR A 69 -4.52 20.90 -6.75
N PRO A 70 -5.83 21.22 -6.69
CA PRO A 70 -6.86 20.30 -6.20
C PRO A 70 -6.99 19.03 -7.05
N GLN A 71 -6.53 19.06 -8.30
CA GLN A 71 -6.54 17.93 -9.23
C GLN A 71 -5.77 16.73 -8.67
N LEU A 72 -4.77 16.92 -7.80
CA LEU A 72 -4.03 15.83 -7.16
C LEU A 72 -4.92 14.87 -6.36
N ALA A 73 -6.06 15.36 -5.84
CA ALA A 73 -6.99 14.55 -5.06
C ALA A 73 -7.53 13.33 -5.84
N ARG A 74 -7.56 13.40 -7.18
CA ARG A 74 -8.03 12.29 -8.04
C ARG A 74 -7.14 11.05 -7.98
N PHE A 75 -5.88 11.21 -7.55
CA PHE A 75 -4.87 10.15 -7.52
C PHE A 75 -4.77 9.47 -6.15
N ARG A 76 -5.24 10.13 -5.07
CA ARG A 76 -5.16 9.63 -3.69
C ARG A 76 -5.70 8.22 -3.53
N ARG A 77 -6.85 7.92 -4.15
CA ARG A 77 -7.48 6.60 -4.08
C ARG A 77 -6.59 5.51 -4.71
N MET A 78 -5.99 5.81 -5.87
CA MET A 78 -5.13 4.85 -6.57
C MET A 78 -3.88 4.56 -5.75
N LEU A 79 -3.23 5.60 -5.21
CA LEU A 79 -2.07 5.46 -4.34
C LEU A 79 -2.40 4.63 -3.10
N GLY A 80 -3.52 4.91 -2.42
CA GLY A 80 -3.93 4.16 -1.23
C GLY A 80 -4.26 2.69 -1.52
N LEU A 81 -4.84 2.39 -2.69
CA LEU A 81 -5.04 1.02 -3.14
C LEU A 81 -3.72 0.30 -3.44
N PHE A 82 -2.73 1.01 -4.00
CA PHE A 82 -1.38 0.45 -4.18
C PHE A 82 -0.66 0.23 -2.86
N THR A 83 -0.83 1.10 -1.86
CA THR A 83 -0.35 0.82 -0.49
C THR A 83 -0.88 -0.52 0.01
N PHE A 84 -2.20 -0.73 -0.05
CA PHE A 84 -2.80 -1.99 0.38
C PHE A 84 -2.33 -3.19 -0.46
N PHE A 85 -2.26 -3.02 -1.78
CA PHE A 85 -1.81 -4.07 -2.71
C PHE A 85 -0.39 -4.55 -2.39
N TYR A 86 0.57 -3.64 -2.23
CA TYR A 86 1.93 -4.02 -1.84
C TYR A 86 1.98 -4.62 -0.43
N GLY A 87 1.14 -4.15 0.50
CA GLY A 87 1.05 -4.73 1.84
C GLY A 87 0.54 -6.18 1.83
N VAL A 88 -0.44 -6.49 0.97
CA VAL A 88 -0.89 -7.86 0.75
C VAL A 88 0.20 -8.70 0.10
N LEU A 89 0.89 -8.19 -0.93
CA LEU A 89 2.01 -8.90 -1.54
C LEU A 89 3.13 -9.16 -0.54
N HIS A 90 3.43 -8.21 0.34
CA HIS A 90 4.42 -8.38 1.41
C HIS A 90 4.04 -9.53 2.35
N LEU A 91 2.79 -9.55 2.84
CA LEU A 91 2.28 -10.65 3.67
C LEU A 91 2.32 -11.99 2.92
N LEU A 92 1.91 -12.03 1.65
CA LEU A 92 1.92 -13.25 0.84
C LEU A 92 3.34 -13.74 0.56
N ALA A 93 4.29 -12.84 0.30
CA ALA A 93 5.69 -13.19 0.10
C ALA A 93 6.30 -13.75 1.39
N TYR A 94 6.03 -13.13 2.53
CA TYR A 94 6.44 -13.66 3.84
C TYR A 94 5.81 -15.03 4.13
N ALA A 95 4.49 -15.14 3.97
CA ALA A 95 3.78 -16.38 4.24
C ALA A 95 4.27 -17.51 3.32
N TRP A 96 4.57 -17.22 2.06
CA TRP A 96 5.09 -18.21 1.13
C TRP A 96 6.55 -18.55 1.40
N LEU A 97 7.45 -17.56 1.34
CA LEU A 97 8.89 -17.80 1.23
C LEU A 97 9.52 -18.14 2.58
N ASP A 98 9.03 -17.57 3.69
CA ASP A 98 9.57 -17.85 5.02
C ASP A 98 8.83 -19.00 5.72
N LYS A 99 7.54 -19.19 5.42
CA LYS A 99 6.65 -20.11 6.15
C LYS A 99 6.01 -21.21 5.29
N GLY A 100 6.28 -21.26 3.99
CA GLY A 100 5.73 -22.30 3.10
C GLY A 100 4.20 -22.33 3.02
N PHE A 101 3.53 -21.21 3.34
CA PHE A 101 2.08 -21.08 3.56
C PHE A 101 1.51 -21.92 4.71
N ASP A 102 2.34 -22.35 5.67
CA ASP A 102 1.83 -22.93 6.93
C ASP A 102 1.16 -21.84 7.78
N VAL A 103 -0.18 -21.83 7.76
CA VAL A 103 -0.99 -20.84 8.48
C VAL A 103 -0.75 -20.90 10.00
N GLY A 104 -0.47 -22.07 10.54
CA GLY A 104 -0.19 -22.26 11.97
C GLY A 104 1.17 -21.68 12.38
N GLU A 105 2.18 -21.78 11.53
CA GLU A 105 3.47 -21.11 11.74
C GLU A 105 3.37 -19.61 11.54
N VAL A 106 2.68 -19.14 10.50
CA VAL A 106 2.42 -17.71 10.25
C VAL A 106 1.74 -17.08 11.48
N ALA A 107 0.66 -17.68 11.98
CA ALA A 107 -0.06 -17.16 13.14
C ALA A 107 0.81 -17.12 14.40
N ARG A 108 1.58 -18.19 14.68
CA ARG A 108 2.51 -18.25 15.82
C ARG A 108 3.61 -17.21 15.72
N ASP A 109 4.16 -17.00 14.53
CA ASP A 109 5.26 -16.05 14.31
C ASP A 109 4.78 -14.59 14.37
N ILE A 110 3.60 -14.28 13.81
CA ILE A 110 2.93 -12.98 13.97
C ILE A 110 2.71 -12.68 15.46
N ALA A 111 2.18 -13.63 16.23
CA ALA A 111 1.93 -13.43 17.66
C ALA A 111 3.21 -13.26 18.49
N LYS A 112 4.28 -13.97 18.10
CA LYS A 112 5.56 -13.98 18.84
C LYS A 112 6.44 -12.76 18.55
N ARG A 113 6.32 -12.14 17.37
CA ARG A 113 7.22 -11.06 16.92
C ARG A 113 6.47 -9.72 16.85
N PRO A 114 6.74 -8.78 17.80
CA PRO A 114 6.02 -7.51 17.86
C PRO A 114 6.04 -6.69 16.57
N PHE A 115 7.17 -6.64 15.87
CA PHE A 115 7.30 -5.90 14.60
C PHE A 115 6.45 -6.51 13.46
N ILE A 116 6.28 -7.84 13.44
CA ILE A 116 5.37 -8.50 12.48
C ILE A 116 3.92 -8.21 12.87
N LEU A 117 3.60 -8.27 14.17
CA LEU A 117 2.26 -7.99 14.68
C LEU A 117 1.79 -6.57 14.31
N VAL A 118 2.60 -5.53 14.51
CA VAL A 118 2.21 -4.16 14.18
C VAL A 118 2.02 -3.96 12.67
N GLY A 119 2.88 -4.58 11.84
CA GLY A 119 2.71 -4.58 10.39
C GLY A 119 1.42 -5.29 9.95
N PHE A 120 1.10 -6.44 10.57
CA PHE A 120 -0.14 -7.17 10.32
C PHE A 120 -1.38 -6.35 10.75
N LEU A 121 -1.34 -5.71 11.92
CA LEU A 121 -2.41 -4.82 12.38
C LEU A 121 -2.63 -3.63 11.44
N ALA A 122 -1.55 -3.03 10.93
CA ALA A 122 -1.62 -1.99 9.91
C ALA A 122 -2.34 -2.50 8.65
N LEU A 123 -2.02 -3.71 8.19
CA LEU A 123 -2.69 -4.33 7.03
C LEU A 123 -4.17 -4.60 7.28
N VAL A 124 -4.52 -5.13 8.47
CA VAL A 124 -5.92 -5.35 8.88
C VAL A 124 -6.71 -4.04 8.89
N LEU A 125 -6.14 -2.95 9.42
CA LEU A 125 -6.79 -1.64 9.39
C LEU A 125 -6.90 -1.05 7.98
N MET A 126 -5.97 -1.37 7.07
CA MET A 126 -6.07 -0.97 5.65
C MET A 126 -7.16 -1.74 4.88
N ALA A 127 -7.47 -2.97 5.27
CA ALA A 127 -8.47 -3.80 4.58
C ALA A 127 -9.86 -3.12 4.42
N PRO A 128 -10.51 -2.56 5.47
CA PRO A 128 -11.79 -1.87 5.31
C PRO A 128 -11.65 -0.56 4.50
N LEU A 129 -10.48 0.09 4.50
CA LEU A 129 -10.21 1.28 3.68
C LEU A 129 -10.18 0.90 2.20
N ALA A 130 -9.50 -0.19 1.86
CA ALA A 130 -9.46 -0.73 0.50
C ALA A 130 -10.84 -1.23 0.05
N ALA A 131 -11.54 -2.00 0.88
CA ALA A 131 -12.88 -2.52 0.60
C ALA A 131 -13.93 -1.42 0.39
N THR A 132 -13.72 -0.22 0.93
CA THR A 132 -14.61 0.93 0.75
C THR A 132 -14.10 1.96 -0.26
N SER A 133 -13.10 1.62 -1.07
CA SER A 133 -12.47 2.52 -2.05
C SER A 133 -13.12 2.50 -3.44
N TRP A 134 -14.44 2.34 -3.52
CA TRP A 134 -15.21 2.47 -4.78
C TRP A 134 -16.47 3.32 -4.61
N ASN A 135 -17.02 3.82 -5.72
CA ASN A 135 -18.08 4.84 -5.69
C ASN A 135 -19.37 4.33 -5.01
N ARG A 136 -19.74 3.06 -5.22
CA ARG A 136 -20.92 2.46 -4.57
C ARG A 136 -20.79 2.38 -3.04
N ALA A 137 -19.62 2.02 -2.49
CA ALA A 137 -19.38 1.99 -1.05
C ALA A 137 -19.49 3.39 -0.44
N ILE A 138 -18.93 4.40 -1.08
CA ILE A 138 -19.04 5.79 -0.61
C ILE A 138 -20.51 6.23 -0.54
N LYS A 139 -21.30 5.89 -1.56
CA LYS A 139 -22.74 6.18 -1.60
C LYS A 139 -23.50 5.41 -0.51
N ALA A 140 -23.21 4.13 -0.31
CA ALA A 140 -23.87 3.27 0.67
C ALA A 140 -23.57 3.66 2.13
N LEU A 141 -22.30 3.93 2.46
CA LEU A 141 -21.91 4.38 3.80
C LEU A 141 -22.34 5.84 4.06
N GLY A 142 -22.41 6.66 3.00
CA GLY A 142 -22.55 8.10 3.12
C GLY A 142 -21.21 8.78 3.45
N ALA A 143 -21.03 10.00 2.94
CA ALA A 143 -19.74 10.69 2.94
C ALA A 143 -19.16 10.86 4.35
N ALA A 144 -19.96 11.23 5.35
CA ALA A 144 -19.47 11.48 6.71
C ALA A 144 -18.88 10.21 7.38
N ARG A 145 -19.59 9.08 7.30
CA ARG A 145 -19.12 7.79 7.86
C ARG A 145 -17.91 7.26 7.10
N TRP A 146 -17.92 7.38 5.77
CA TRP A 146 -16.77 7.00 4.93
C TRP A 146 -15.51 7.80 5.29
N GLN A 147 -15.63 9.12 5.48
CA GLN A 147 -14.51 9.96 5.90
C GLN A 147 -13.99 9.58 7.29
N LYS A 148 -14.89 9.30 8.26
CA LYS A 148 -14.50 8.84 9.60
C LYS A 148 -13.72 7.52 9.52
N LEU A 149 -14.21 6.54 8.75
CA LEU A 149 -13.50 5.28 8.52
C LEU A 149 -12.12 5.52 7.90
N HIS A 150 -12.02 6.37 6.88
CA HIS A 150 -10.76 6.65 6.18
C HIS A 150 -9.75 7.45 7.02
N LYS A 151 -10.11 7.95 8.22
CA LYS A 151 -9.15 8.50 9.18
C LYS A 151 -8.29 7.42 9.84
N LEU A 152 -8.66 6.14 9.77
CA LEU A 152 -7.82 5.03 10.25
C LEU A 152 -6.43 5.01 9.56
N VAL A 153 -6.28 5.64 8.38
CA VAL A 153 -4.99 5.78 7.72
C VAL A 153 -3.92 6.45 8.61
N TYR A 154 -4.31 7.30 9.56
CA TYR A 154 -3.37 7.89 10.50
C TYR A 154 -2.89 6.89 11.56
N ALA A 155 -3.76 5.98 12.02
CA ALA A 155 -3.35 4.88 12.88
C ALA A 155 -2.43 3.91 12.13
N VAL A 156 -2.77 3.59 10.87
CA VAL A 156 -1.90 2.81 9.97
C VAL A 156 -0.52 3.47 9.82
N ALA A 157 -0.46 4.79 9.68
CA ALA A 157 0.82 5.52 9.55
C ALA A 157 1.70 5.39 10.79
N VAL A 158 1.11 5.42 11.99
CA VAL A 158 1.85 5.20 13.24
C VAL A 158 2.31 3.75 13.34
N LEU A 159 1.42 2.77 13.09
CA LEU A 159 1.78 1.36 13.15
C LEU A 159 2.86 0.96 12.13
N ALA A 160 2.87 1.58 10.95
CA ALA A 160 3.82 1.26 9.88
C ALA A 160 5.26 1.73 10.13
N ILE A 161 5.51 2.53 11.18
CA ILE A 161 6.85 3.03 11.54
C ILE A 161 7.36 2.49 12.89
N LEU A 162 6.56 1.66 13.57
CA LEU A 162 6.93 0.93 14.78
C LEU A 162 7.58 -0.41 14.43
#